data_AF-A0A543A8P7-F1
#
_entry.id   AF-A0A543A8P7-F1
#
_cell.length_a   1.000
_cell.length_b   1.000
_cell.length_c   1.000
_cell.angle_alpha   90.00
_cell.angle_beta   90.00
_cell.angle_gamma   90.00
#
_symmetry.space_group_name_H-M   'P 1'
#
loop_
_entity.id
_entity.type
_entity.pdbx_description
1 polymer ?
#
loop_
_entity_poly.entity_id
_entity_poly.type
_entity_poly.pdbx_seq_one_letter_code
_entity_poly.pdbx_strand_id
1 'polypeptide(L)'
;MNTPTTHRLAVRLTIEPRDPYRWVTLGATGLVTLAVAMAVFGLPPIDLHPPTHWFGIMDPLCGGTRAARYTVLGQWAAAWNYNPLGILAVLAVSALLLRGAVGLVTCRWPTLRVTWSPRARQIMIAVAVILVVLLEVRQQGRAELLMDDTFTFVDYPLF
;
A
#
# COMPACT_ATOMS: atom_id res chain seq x y z
N MET A 1 10.82 45.02 9.21
CA MET A 1 9.94 44.63 8.10
C MET A 1 10.02 43.10 8.01
N ASN A 2 9.11 42.40 8.68
CA ASN A 2 9.16 40.94 8.78
C ASN A 2 8.46 40.36 7.55
N THR A 3 9.21 39.80 6.61
CA THR A 3 8.65 39.00 5.52
C THR A 3 7.86 37.84 6.14
N PRO A 4 6.53 37.73 5.88
CA PRO A 4 5.79 36.56 6.30
C PRO A 4 6.36 35.38 5.52
N THR A 5 7.11 34.52 6.21
CA THR A 5 7.51 33.20 5.70
C THR A 5 6.24 32.46 5.34
N THR A 6 5.90 32.45 4.06
CA THR A 6 4.80 31.67 3.52
C THR A 6 5.21 30.21 3.69
N HIS A 7 4.70 29.57 4.75
CA HIS A 7 4.86 28.15 5.01
C HIS A 7 4.14 27.34 3.92
N ARG A 8 4.77 27.23 2.76
CA ARG A 8 4.33 26.40 1.63
C ARG A 8 4.85 24.97 1.78
N LEU A 9 4.13 24.02 1.19
CA LEU A 9 4.67 22.69 0.92
C LEU A 9 5.96 22.85 0.13
N ALA A 10 7.08 22.35 0.67
CA ALA A 10 8.35 22.34 -0.03
C ALA A 10 8.81 20.90 -0.23
N VAL A 11 9.11 20.56 -1.47
CA VAL A 11 9.64 19.27 -1.86
C VAL A 11 11.07 19.52 -2.33
N ARG A 12 12.05 18.92 -1.66
CA ARG A 12 13.45 19.03 -2.02
C ARG A 12 13.99 17.63 -2.33
N LEU A 13 14.58 17.48 -3.51
CA LEU A 13 15.38 16.30 -3.86
C LEU A 13 16.83 16.58 -3.47
N THR A 14 17.40 15.74 -2.62
CA THR A 14 18.81 15.74 -2.25
C THR A 14 19.47 14.45 -2.74
N ILE A 15 20.78 14.49 -2.95
CA ILE A 15 21.57 13.31 -3.31
C ILE A 15 22.55 13.07 -2.16
N GLU A 16 22.41 11.95 -1.48
CA GLU A 16 23.24 11.58 -0.33
C GLU A 16 24.24 10.47 -0.70
N PRO A 17 25.42 10.45 -0.08
CA PRO A 17 26.42 9.40 -0.32
C PRO A 17 26.08 8.07 0.35
N ARG A 18 25.09 8.03 1.25
CA ARG A 18 24.63 6.83 1.96
C ARG A 18 23.11 6.81 2.00
N ASP A 19 22.50 5.63 2.08
CA ASP A 19 21.04 5.52 2.14
C ASP A 19 20.53 5.94 3.54
N PRO A 20 19.87 7.12 3.67
CA PRO A 20 19.28 7.52 4.94
C PRO A 20 18.08 6.64 5.33
N TYR A 21 17.51 5.89 4.38
CA TYR A 21 16.29 5.09 4.56
C TYR A 21 16.54 3.59 4.37
N ARG A 22 17.72 3.09 4.76
CA ARG A 22 18.11 1.68 4.59
C ARG A 22 17.05 0.67 5.04
N TRP A 23 16.34 0.94 6.14
CA TRP A 23 15.28 0.06 6.64
C TRP A 23 14.05 0.04 5.75
N VAL A 24 13.72 1.17 5.12
CA VAL A 24 12.66 1.25 4.12
C VAL A 24 13.06 0.49 2.86
N THR A 25 14.31 0.63 2.42
CA THR A 25 14.84 -0.13 1.28
C THR A 25 14.78 -1.64 1.56
N LEU A 26 15.23 -2.09 2.75
CA LEU A 26 15.16 -3.48 3.16
C LEU A 26 13.71 -4.00 3.24
N GLY A 27 12.80 -3.22 3.84
CA GLY A 27 11.38 -3.56 3.91
C GLY A 27 10.75 -3.66 2.52
N ALA A 28 11.06 -2.74 1.62
CA ALA A 28 10.61 -2.77 0.23
C ALA A 28 11.10 -4.02 -0.51
N THR A 29 12.37 -4.41 -0.33
CA THR A 29 12.92 -5.66 -0.86
C THR A 29 12.16 -6.88 -0.34
N GLY A 30 11.86 -6.93 0.96
CA GLY A 30 11.06 -7.99 1.55
C GLY A 30 9.65 -8.07 0.95
N LEU A 31 8.97 -6.93 0.82
CA LEU A 31 7.62 -6.84 0.25
C LEU A 31 7.56 -7.28 -1.21
N VAL A 32 8.53 -6.86 -2.05
CA VAL A 32 8.59 -7.33 -3.44
C VAL A 32 8.89 -8.81 -3.51
N THR A 33 9.81 -9.31 -2.68
CA THR A 33 10.11 -10.75 -2.65
C THR A 33 8.86 -11.55 -2.33
N LEU A 34 8.07 -11.11 -1.36
CA LEU A 34 6.79 -11.74 -1.01
C LEU A 34 5.77 -11.63 -2.15
N ALA A 35 5.60 -10.46 -2.75
CA ALA A 35 4.66 -10.25 -3.85
C ALA A 35 5.01 -11.10 -5.09
N VAL A 36 6.30 -11.21 -5.43
CA VAL A 36 6.80 -12.07 -6.52
C VAL A 36 6.61 -13.55 -6.17
N ALA A 37 6.90 -13.96 -4.92
CA ALA A 37 6.63 -15.32 -4.48
C ALA A 37 5.14 -15.66 -4.62
N MET A 38 4.24 -14.74 -4.25
CA MET A 38 2.80 -14.94 -4.43
C MET A 38 2.37 -14.98 -5.90
N ALA A 39 3.06 -14.25 -6.79
CA ALA A 39 2.82 -14.31 -8.22
C ALA A 39 3.21 -15.67 -8.81
N VAL A 40 4.32 -16.25 -8.36
CA VAL A 40 4.86 -17.52 -8.86
C VAL A 40 4.18 -18.74 -8.23
N PHE A 41 4.05 -18.75 -6.90
CA PHE A 41 3.58 -19.91 -6.13
C PHE A 41 2.09 -19.84 -5.76
N GLY A 42 1.43 -18.70 -5.99
CA GLY A 42 0.07 -18.46 -5.52
C GLY A 42 0.02 -17.87 -4.12
N LEU A 43 -1.19 -17.65 -3.60
CA LEU A 43 -1.38 -17.09 -2.27
C LEU A 43 -0.99 -18.12 -1.20
N PRO A 44 -0.43 -17.68 -0.05
CA PRO A 44 -0.12 -18.60 1.01
C PRO A 44 -1.42 -19.24 1.55
N PRO A 45 -1.44 -20.53 1.89
CA PRO A 45 -2.64 -21.26 2.33
C PRO A 45 -2.97 -20.98 3.81
N ILE A 46 -2.74 -19.75 4.26
CA ILE A 46 -3.05 -19.30 5.61
C ILE A 46 -4.06 -18.18 5.52
N ASP A 47 -5.08 -18.25 6.37
CA ASP A 47 -6.03 -17.17 6.52
C ASP A 47 -5.36 -16.02 7.28
N LEU A 48 -5.13 -14.91 6.58
CA LEU A 48 -4.57 -13.68 7.14
C LEU A 48 -5.65 -12.65 7.46
N HIS A 49 -6.92 -13.00 7.29
CA HIS A 49 -8.01 -12.06 7.51
C HIS A 49 -8.23 -11.83 9.01
N PRO A 50 -8.61 -10.60 9.41
CA PRO A 50 -9.03 -10.35 10.78
C PRO A 50 -10.35 -11.06 11.08
N PRO A 51 -10.66 -11.37 12.36
CA PRO A 51 -11.90 -12.05 12.72
C PRO A 51 -13.18 -11.36 12.24
N THR A 52 -13.15 -10.03 12.08
CA THR A 52 -14.26 -9.23 11.52
C THR A 52 -14.63 -9.65 10.10
N HIS A 53 -13.66 -10.11 9.31
CA HIS A 53 -13.88 -10.61 7.96
C HIS A 53 -14.82 -11.81 7.93
N TRP A 54 -14.75 -12.69 8.93
CA TRP A 54 -15.62 -13.86 9.03
C TRP A 54 -17.09 -13.51 9.34
N PHE A 55 -17.34 -12.28 9.83
CA PHE A 55 -18.68 -11.73 10.04
C PHE A 55 -19.16 -10.89 8.85
N GLY A 56 -18.43 -10.90 7.72
CA GLY A 56 -18.75 -10.07 6.56
C GLY A 56 -18.39 -8.59 6.73
N ILE A 57 -17.67 -8.22 7.81
CA ILE A 57 -17.22 -6.86 8.03
C ILE A 57 -15.85 -6.69 7.37
N MET A 58 -15.86 -6.05 6.21
CA MET A 58 -14.65 -5.77 5.43
C MET A 58 -13.86 -4.58 5.96
N ASP A 59 -12.54 -4.67 5.94
CA ASP A 59 -11.63 -3.56 6.20
C ASP A 59 -11.06 -2.99 4.88
N PRO A 60 -10.43 -1.79 4.91
CA PRO A 60 -9.86 -1.17 3.71
C PRO A 60 -8.74 -1.98 3.02
N LEU A 61 -8.10 -2.91 3.73
CA LEU A 61 -7.01 -3.75 3.25
C LEU A 61 -7.48 -5.12 2.73
N CYS A 62 -8.75 -5.49 2.94
CA CYS A 62 -9.32 -6.72 2.39
C CYS A 62 -9.06 -6.84 0.89
N GLY A 63 -8.70 -8.05 0.44
CA GLY A 63 -8.27 -8.31 -0.94
C GLY A 63 -6.91 -7.73 -1.33
N GLY A 64 -6.17 -7.10 -0.42
CA GLY A 64 -4.88 -6.44 -0.72
C GLY A 64 -3.80 -7.40 -1.24
N THR A 65 -3.74 -8.62 -0.71
CA THR A 65 -2.81 -9.68 -1.16
C THR A 65 -3.11 -10.14 -2.59
N ARG A 66 -4.39 -10.39 -2.90
CA ARG A 66 -4.87 -10.68 -4.26
C ARG A 66 -4.57 -9.53 -5.22
N ALA A 67 -4.87 -8.29 -4.81
CA ALA A 67 -4.61 -7.11 -5.61
C ALA A 67 -3.11 -6.93 -5.90
N ALA A 68 -2.23 -7.13 -4.92
CA ALA A 68 -0.79 -7.06 -5.11
C ALA A 68 -0.31 -8.12 -6.12
N ARG A 69 -0.76 -9.38 -5.97
CA ARG A 69 -0.46 -10.46 -6.92
C ARG A 69 -0.90 -10.09 -8.34
N TYR A 70 -2.15 -9.67 -8.51
CA TYR A 70 -2.68 -9.29 -9.82
C TYR A 70 -1.96 -8.08 -10.42
N THR A 71 -1.53 -7.14 -9.60
CA THR A 71 -0.72 -5.99 -10.04
C THR A 71 0.63 -6.47 -10.60
N VAL A 72 1.31 -7.38 -9.90
CA VAL A 72 2.58 -7.97 -10.38
C VAL A 72 2.39 -8.77 -11.66
N LEU A 73 1.26 -9.46 -11.82
CA LEU A 73 0.90 -10.19 -13.04
C LEU A 73 0.41 -9.29 -14.19
N GLY A 74 0.33 -7.96 -13.99
CA GLY A 74 -0.19 -7.02 -15.00
C GLY A 74 -1.70 -7.08 -15.22
N GLN A 75 -2.44 -7.75 -14.34
CA GLN A 75 -3.90 -7.89 -14.40
C GLN A 75 -4.59 -6.73 -13.66
N TRP A 76 -4.41 -5.51 -14.18
CA TRP A 76 -4.83 -4.26 -13.51
C TRP A 76 -6.33 -4.19 -13.19
N ALA A 77 -7.20 -4.69 -14.07
CA ALA A 77 -8.63 -4.71 -13.83
C ALA A 77 -9.00 -5.63 -12.64
N ALA A 78 -8.39 -6.81 -12.58
CA ALA A 78 -8.56 -7.72 -11.45
C ALA A 78 -8.01 -7.10 -10.15
N ALA A 79 -6.80 -6.53 -10.20
CA ALA A 79 -6.19 -5.85 -9.07
C ALA A 79 -7.07 -4.72 -8.53
N TRP A 80 -7.61 -3.89 -9.44
CA TRP A 80 -8.53 -2.81 -9.10
C TRP A 80 -9.78 -3.38 -8.46
N ASN A 81 -10.34 -4.46 -9.02
CA ASN A 81 -11.56 -5.04 -8.50
C ASN A 81 -11.42 -5.50 -7.05
N TYR A 82 -10.30 -6.15 -6.72
CA TYR A 82 -9.98 -6.57 -5.36
C TYR A 82 -9.65 -5.40 -4.44
N ASN A 83 -8.60 -4.63 -4.75
CA ASN A 83 -8.19 -3.52 -3.90
C ASN A 83 -7.33 -2.49 -4.64
N PRO A 84 -7.85 -1.28 -4.94
CA PRO A 84 -7.07 -0.25 -5.62
C PRO A 84 -5.87 0.24 -4.79
N LEU A 85 -5.93 0.15 -3.45
CA LEU A 85 -4.80 0.48 -2.58
C LEU A 85 -3.65 -0.52 -2.77
N GLY A 86 -3.94 -1.78 -3.09
CA GLY A 86 -2.94 -2.80 -3.41
C GLY A 86 -2.09 -2.43 -4.62
N ILE A 87 -2.70 -1.83 -5.65
CA ILE A 87 -1.98 -1.29 -6.82
C ILE A 87 -1.00 -0.20 -6.36
N LEU A 88 -1.49 0.78 -5.59
CA LEU A 88 -0.68 1.89 -5.10
C LEU A 88 0.49 1.40 -4.24
N ALA A 89 0.25 0.39 -3.40
CA ALA A 89 1.29 -0.22 -2.57
C ALA A 89 2.39 -0.86 -3.43
N VAL A 90 2.03 -1.65 -4.44
CA VAL A 90 3.02 -2.27 -5.35
C VAL A 90 3.82 -1.22 -6.12
N LEU A 91 3.16 -0.16 -6.61
CA LEU A 91 3.84 0.94 -7.30
C LEU A 91 4.80 1.71 -6.36
N ALA A 92 4.37 2.01 -5.13
CA ALA A 92 5.20 2.69 -4.14
C ALA A 92 6.43 1.85 -3.76
N VAL A 93 6.24 0.55 -3.52
CA VAL A 93 7.33 -0.37 -3.21
C VAL A 93 8.28 -0.52 -4.41
N SER A 94 7.75 -0.60 -5.63
CA SER A 94 8.56 -0.65 -6.86
C SER A 94 9.41 0.62 -7.04
N ALA A 95 8.86 1.79 -6.74
CA ALA A 95 9.60 3.04 -6.78
C ALA A 95 10.71 3.10 -5.71
N LEU A 96 10.45 2.58 -4.50
CA LEU A 96 11.46 2.45 -3.45
C LEU A 96 12.59 1.49 -3.85
N LEU A 97 12.27 0.39 -4.52
CA LEU A 97 13.27 -0.52 -5.09
C LEU A 97 14.06 0.11 -6.22
N LEU A 98 13.42 0.87 -7.11
CA LEU A 98 14.12 1.59 -8.17
C LEU A 98 15.09 2.62 -7.58
N ARG A 99 14.66 3.37 -6.56
CA ARG A 99 15.55 4.23 -5.76
C ARG A 99 16.71 3.41 -5.19
N GLY A 100 16.40 2.25 -4.61
CA GLY A 100 17.32 1.17 -4.20
C GLY A 100 18.43 0.90 -5.22
N ALA A 101 18.02 0.44 -6.40
CA ALA A 101 18.89 0.07 -7.48
C ALA A 101 19.75 1.25 -7.96
N VAL A 102 19.14 2.44 -8.13
CA VAL A 102 19.87 3.66 -8.51
C VAL A 102 20.97 3.97 -7.52
N GLY A 103 20.68 3.93 -6.22
CA GLY A 103 21.68 4.21 -5.19
C GLY A 103 22.80 3.19 -5.09
N LEU A 104 22.51 1.92 -5.35
CA LEU A 104 23.53 0.87 -5.42
C LEU A 104 24.43 1.03 -6.65
N VAL A 105 23.85 1.30 -7.83
CA VAL A 105 24.59 1.43 -9.10
C VAL A 105 25.43 2.71 -9.13
N THR A 106 24.89 3.82 -8.63
CA THR A 106 25.56 5.14 -8.72
C THR A 106 26.37 5.50 -7.48
N CYS A 107 26.27 4.69 -6.42
CA CYS A 107 26.73 5.02 -5.06
C CYS A 107 26.18 6.38 -4.56
N ARG A 108 25.05 6.83 -5.10
CA ARG A 108 24.40 8.11 -4.81
C ARG A 108 22.92 7.90 -4.59
N TRP A 109 22.44 8.19 -3.39
CA TRP A 109 21.08 7.94 -2.96
C TRP A 109 20.18 9.15 -3.17
N PRO A 110 19.21 9.11 -4.10
CA PRO A 110 18.24 10.19 -4.23
C PRO A 110 17.27 10.15 -3.05
N THR A 111 17.13 11.28 -2.36
CA THR A 111 16.30 11.40 -1.15
C THR A 111 15.31 12.55 -1.32
N LEU A 112 14.04 12.24 -1.16
CA LEU A 112 12.98 13.22 -1.18
C LEU A 112 12.70 13.72 0.23
N ARG A 113 12.96 15.00 0.49
CA ARG A 113 12.57 15.67 1.73
C ARG A 113 11.33 16.50 1.47
N VAL A 114 10.23 16.12 2.12
CA VAL A 114 8.98 16.87 2.05
C VAL A 114 8.76 17.59 3.36
N THR A 115 8.84 18.92 3.32
CA THR A 115 8.52 19.77 4.46
C THR A 115 7.09 20.27 4.32
N TRP A 116 6.23 19.85 5.25
CA TRP A 116 4.82 20.19 5.27
C TRP A 116 4.58 21.37 6.20
N SER A 117 3.71 22.30 5.80
CA SER A 117 3.10 23.21 6.75
C SER A 117 2.04 22.49 7.59
N PRO A 118 1.75 22.93 8.83
CA PRO A 118 0.75 22.30 9.67
C PRO A 118 -0.61 22.16 8.97
N ARG A 119 -1.05 23.20 8.26
CA ARG A 119 -2.31 23.20 7.48
C ARG A 119 -2.26 22.21 6.32
N ALA A 120 -1.19 22.18 5.54
CA ALA A 120 -1.07 21.24 4.43
C ALA A 120 -1.08 19.78 4.92
N ARG A 121 -0.40 19.51 6.04
CA ARG A 121 -0.42 18.19 6.69
C ARG A 121 -1.83 17.81 7.14
N GLN A 122 -2.55 18.72 7.79
CA GLN A 122 -3.94 18.48 8.21
C GLN A 122 -4.87 18.18 7.04
N ILE A 123 -4.76 18.95 5.95
CA ILE A 123 -5.55 18.72 4.73
C ILE A 123 -5.23 17.35 4.13
N MET A 124 -3.95 17.00 3.99
CA MET A 124 -3.57 15.69 3.45
C MET A 124 -4.04 14.53 4.32
N ILE A 125 -3.98 14.66 5.65
CA ILE A 125 -4.53 13.66 6.56
C ILE A 125 -6.04 13.54 6.37
N ALA A 126 -6.76 14.66 6.30
CA ALA A 126 -8.21 14.64 6.08
C ALA A 126 -8.58 13.97 4.75
N VAL A 127 -7.87 14.30 3.67
CA VAL A 127 -8.05 13.65 2.36
C VAL A 127 -7.75 12.15 2.45
N ALA A 128 -6.66 11.74 3.09
CA ALA A 128 -6.32 10.33 3.27
C ALA A 128 -7.41 9.58 4.05
N VAL A 129 -7.92 10.16 5.15
CA VAL A 129 -9.02 9.58 5.93
C VAL A 129 -10.27 9.42 5.07
N ILE A 130 -10.67 10.46 4.32
CA ILE A 130 -11.83 10.39 3.43
C ILE A 130 -11.65 9.27 2.39
N LEU A 131 -10.48 9.16 1.77
CA LEU A 131 -10.20 8.11 0.79
C LEU A 131 -10.25 6.70 1.41
N VAL A 132 -9.75 6.54 2.63
CA VAL A 132 -9.83 5.26 3.36
C VAL A 132 -11.28 4.90 3.69
N VAL A 133 -12.09 5.87 4.13
CA VAL A 133 -13.52 5.65 4.38
C VAL A 133 -14.27 5.28 3.09
N LEU A 134 -13.99 5.96 1.98
CA LEU A 134 -14.58 5.62 0.69
C LEU A 134 -14.14 4.23 0.20
N LEU A 135 -12.89 3.85 0.46
CA LEU A 135 -12.40 2.51 0.19
C LEU A 135 -13.13 1.49 1.05
N GLU A 136 -13.32 1.75 2.34
CA GLU A 136 -14.07 0.88 3.24
C GLU A 136 -15.51 0.66 2.75
N VAL A 137 -16.23 1.73 2.43
CA VAL A 137 -17.59 1.65 1.85
C VAL A 137 -17.59 0.80 0.58
N ARG A 138 -16.59 0.95 -0.28
CA ARG A 138 -16.44 0.14 -1.49
C ARG A 138 -16.19 -1.34 -1.15
N GLN A 139 -15.39 -1.64 -0.13
CA GLN A 139 -15.12 -3.02 0.26
C GLN A 139 -16.36 -3.68 0.88
N GLN A 140 -17.16 -2.94 1.66
CA GLN A 140 -18.45 -3.45 2.16
C GLN A 140 -19.39 -3.82 1.00
N GLY A 141 -19.48 -2.98 -0.03
CA GLY A 141 -20.25 -3.27 -1.24
C GLY A 141 -19.71 -4.41 -2.12
N ARG A 142 -18.58 -5.02 -1.75
CA ARG A 142 -17.92 -6.13 -2.47
C ARG A 142 -17.60 -7.31 -1.55
N ALA A 143 -18.25 -7.38 -0.39
CA ALA A 143 -17.98 -8.42 0.61
C ALA A 143 -18.03 -9.84 0.01
N GLU A 144 -19.02 -10.14 -0.83
CA GLU A 144 -19.14 -11.45 -1.50
C GLU A 144 -17.89 -11.82 -2.31
N LEU A 145 -17.39 -10.90 -3.14
CA LEU A 145 -16.16 -11.10 -3.92
C LEU A 145 -14.92 -11.28 -3.03
N LEU A 146 -14.88 -10.57 -1.90
CA LEU A 146 -13.75 -10.59 -0.97
C LEU A 146 -13.75 -11.83 -0.08
N MET A 147 -14.92 -12.41 0.18
CA MET A 147 -15.10 -13.64 0.95
C MET A 147 -14.97 -14.91 0.11
N ASP A 148 -15.06 -14.80 -1.22
CA ASP A 148 -14.88 -15.93 -2.16
C ASP A 148 -13.51 -16.60 -1.91
N ASP A 149 -13.50 -17.90 -1.60
CA ASP A 149 -12.39 -18.73 -1.09
C ASP A 149 -11.97 -18.55 0.39
N THR A 150 -12.82 -18.01 1.26
CA THR A 150 -12.59 -17.94 2.72
C THR A 150 -13.57 -18.81 3.48
N PHE A 151 -13.14 -19.41 4.60
CA PHE A 151 -14.05 -20.13 5.50
C PHE A 151 -15.03 -19.13 6.13
N THR A 152 -16.33 -19.23 5.84
CA THR A 152 -17.35 -18.37 6.45
C THR A 152 -18.19 -19.16 7.46
N PHE A 153 -18.53 -18.54 8.60
CA PHE A 153 -19.48 -19.12 9.56
C PHE A 153 -20.93 -19.09 9.04
N VAL A 154 -21.16 -18.46 7.89
CA VAL A 154 -22.46 -18.38 7.23
C VAL A 154 -22.76 -19.68 6.48
N ASP A 155 -21.73 -20.33 5.92
CA ASP A 155 -21.88 -21.58 5.17
C ASP A 155 -21.97 -22.83 6.06
N TYR A 156 -21.52 -22.74 7.32
CA TYR A 156 -21.56 -23.84 8.29
C TYR A 156 -22.05 -23.33 9.65
N PRO A 157 -23.37 -23.24 9.90
CA PRO A 157 -23.88 -23.02 11.24
C PRO A 157 -23.45 -24.19 12.11
N LEU A 158 -22.64 -23.91 13.13
CA LEU A 158 -22.32 -24.86 14.20
C LEU A 158 -23.50 -24.98 15.18
N PHE A 159 -24.73 -25.21 14.69
CA PHE A 159 -25.91 -25.60 15.47
C PHE A 159 -26.93 -26.30 14.58
#